data_AF-A0A661RXM9-F1
#
_entry.id   AF-A0A661RXM9-F1
#
_cell.length_a   1.000
_cell.length_b   1.000
_cell.length_c   1.000
_cell.angle_alpha   90.00
_cell.angle_beta   90.00
_cell.angle_gamma   90.00
#
_symmetry.space_group_name_H-M   'P 1'
#
loop_
_entity.id
_entity.type
_entity.pdbx_description
1 polymer ?
#
loop_
_entity_poly.entity_id
_entity_poly.type
_entity_poly.pdbx_seq_one_letter_code
_entity_poly.pdbx_strand_id
1 'polypeptide(L)'
;PAHDPNDFNLGEKHGLEKLKVIDDDGLMLEGAGQFEGLDRFECRNKAVEALSEQGLLVKKEPLKHSVGNCYRCRTVVEPCISKQWFVKVAPLAKKASDAVRSGRTRIIPDNWSKTYFEWMDNIRDWCISRQIWWGHRIPVWQCSDCKEVIVEEIDPTKCPACGSKRIVQETDVLDTWFSSALWPFSTMGWPENTDLLKTFYPTNVLVTGFDILFFWVARMMMMGTHFMDEVPFNDVYIHALVRDEHGKKMSKSKGNVIDPLKVIDEYGADAFRFTLAAFAAQGRDVKMSESRVEGYRHFVNKLWNASRFSLMHITANDTAIDYEKLNLAEKWILSRSAHTAFIVKEGIENYRFNEAASAAYQFVWHEFCDWFLETAKPALYEKEGIQRRECARSVLSKIMENILIILHPFTPFVTEEIYSILPTTNGSVMEASFPYNETEYKTNRDKTVEKDMEFIFGLISGIRNIRSEMNIQPSMKIKVLAYTADEKEKILIAENKSIIVNLAALESFYFCDADNIPSSSASSVTKDTTCFVLLEGVIDFDKEIKRLEKELDKNTKELLGIQKRLHNESFLEKAPEKVIEKVKSQHTELEEKNTKLKENLERILKMK
;
A
#
# COMPACT_ATOMS: atom_id res chain seq x y z
N PRO A 1 41.90 23.93 11.65
CA PRO A 1 41.53 22.50 11.87
C PRO A 1 40.38 22.25 12.87
N ALA A 2 40.22 23.04 13.93
CA ALA A 2 39.25 22.71 15.00
C ALA A 2 37.77 23.03 14.72
N HIS A 3 37.48 23.81 13.67
CA HIS A 3 36.14 24.39 13.42
C HIS A 3 35.53 24.05 12.05
N ASP A 4 36.17 23.18 11.26
CA ASP A 4 35.60 22.66 10.01
C ASP A 4 36.09 21.21 9.78
N PRO A 5 35.22 20.27 9.36
CA PRO A 5 35.62 18.88 9.15
C PRO A 5 36.67 18.67 8.04
N ASN A 6 36.66 19.48 6.97
CA ASN A 6 37.66 19.38 5.91
C ASN A 6 39.01 19.94 6.39
N ASP A 7 38.98 21.06 7.10
CA ASP A 7 40.18 21.62 7.73
C ASP A 7 40.76 20.69 8.80
N PHE A 8 39.90 19.95 9.52
CA PHE A 8 40.33 18.92 10.46
C PHE A 8 41.09 17.81 9.73
N ASN A 9 40.51 17.26 8.66
CA ASN A 9 41.13 16.17 7.89
C ASN A 9 42.43 16.62 7.20
N LEU A 10 42.46 17.83 6.64
CA LEU A 10 43.66 18.39 6.04
C LEU A 10 44.73 18.68 7.10
N GLY A 11 44.32 19.20 8.25
CA GLY A 11 45.18 19.43 9.40
C GLY A 11 45.82 18.14 9.90
N GLU A 12 45.05 17.08 10.06
CA GLU A 12 45.56 15.74 10.41
C GLU A 12 46.57 15.23 9.40
N LYS A 13 46.26 15.33 8.10
CA LYS A 13 47.13 14.86 7.02
C LYS A 13 48.51 15.55 7.03
N HIS A 14 48.56 16.80 7.45
CA HIS A 14 49.77 17.61 7.47
C HIS A 14 50.36 17.84 8.87
N GLY A 15 49.80 17.23 9.91
CA GLY A 15 50.28 17.38 11.29
C GLY A 15 50.14 18.79 11.86
N LEU A 16 49.09 19.52 11.48
CA LEU A 16 48.84 20.88 11.97
C LEU A 16 48.23 20.88 13.37
N GLU A 17 48.59 21.88 14.17
CA GLU A 17 48.00 22.11 15.48
C GLU A 17 46.50 22.46 15.37
N LYS A 18 45.71 21.97 16.33
CA LYS A 18 44.25 22.16 16.39
C LYS A 18 43.91 23.23 17.43
N LEU A 19 43.88 24.47 16.99
CA LEU A 19 43.50 25.60 17.83
C LEU A 19 41.98 25.77 17.86
N LYS A 20 41.38 25.60 19.05
CA LYS A 20 39.97 25.89 19.33
C LYS A 20 39.86 27.36 19.76
N VAL A 21 39.01 28.15 19.09
CA VAL A 21 38.82 29.59 19.35
C VAL A 21 37.39 29.96 19.75
N ILE A 22 36.45 29.03 19.61
CA ILE A 22 35.05 29.16 20.05
C ILE A 22 34.77 28.09 21.10
N ASP A 23 34.15 28.46 22.22
CA ASP A 23 33.75 27.54 23.29
C ASP A 23 32.42 26.82 23.01
N ASP A 24 31.92 26.05 23.98
CA ASP A 24 30.73 25.22 23.82
C ASP A 24 29.42 26.05 23.89
N ASP A 25 29.47 27.27 24.41
CA ASP A 25 28.37 28.24 24.44
C ASP A 25 28.35 29.14 23.18
N GLY A 26 29.38 29.03 22.33
CA GLY A 26 29.52 29.79 21.10
C GLY A 26 30.17 31.16 21.30
N LEU A 27 30.88 31.35 22.41
CA LEU A 27 31.66 32.54 22.72
C LEU A 27 33.13 32.34 22.33
N MET A 28 33.82 33.45 22.02
CA MET A 28 35.24 33.41 21.69
C MET A 28 36.10 33.17 22.93
N LEU A 29 37.00 32.17 22.87
CA LEU A 29 37.89 31.76 23.96
C LEU A 29 39.02 32.75 24.25
N GLU A 30 39.64 32.58 25.43
CA GLU A 30 40.88 33.25 25.82
C GLU A 30 41.98 33.02 24.77
N GLY A 31 42.56 34.10 24.26
CA GLY A 31 43.50 34.05 23.13
C GLY A 31 42.92 34.42 21.76
N ALA A 32 41.61 34.70 21.67
CA ALA A 32 41.00 35.32 20.48
C ALA A 32 41.34 36.82 20.30
N GLY A 33 42.18 37.38 21.18
CA GLY A 33 42.63 38.77 21.13
C GLY A 33 41.48 39.74 21.46
N GLN A 34 41.32 40.79 20.66
CA GLN A 34 40.28 41.80 20.85
C GLN A 34 38.83 41.26 20.75
N PHE A 35 38.66 40.01 20.34
CA PHE A 35 37.35 39.38 20.17
C PHE A 35 36.96 38.44 21.31
N GLU A 36 37.84 38.28 22.31
CA GLU A 36 37.60 37.42 23.47
C GLU A 36 36.27 37.75 24.17
N GLY A 37 35.50 36.71 24.52
CA GLY A 37 34.21 36.82 25.21
C GLY A 37 33.02 37.25 24.33
N LEU A 38 33.23 37.58 23.05
CA LEU A 38 32.14 37.92 22.14
C LEU A 38 31.40 36.67 21.65
N ASP A 39 30.11 36.79 21.36
CA ASP A 39 29.38 35.77 20.59
C ASP A 39 29.99 35.62 19.19
N ARG A 40 30.07 34.39 18.68
CA ARG A 40 30.68 34.08 17.38
C ARG A 40 30.12 34.88 16.19
N PHE A 41 28.83 35.24 16.20
CA PHE A 41 28.25 36.05 15.12
C PHE A 41 28.57 37.53 15.28
N GLU A 42 28.60 38.04 16.51
CA GLU A 42 29.07 39.40 16.79
C GLU A 42 30.57 39.53 16.43
N CYS A 43 31.38 38.57 16.87
CA CYS A 43 32.80 38.46 16.53
C CYS A 43 33.00 38.49 15.02
N ARG A 44 32.18 37.75 14.25
CA ARG A 44 32.27 37.76 12.77
C ARG A 44 32.09 39.16 12.19
N ASN A 45 31.18 39.97 12.70
CA ASN A 45 30.97 41.33 12.22
C ASN A 45 32.15 42.24 12.58
N LYS A 46 32.58 42.23 13.84
CA LYS A 46 33.74 43.03 14.29
C LYS A 46 35.04 42.62 13.63
N ALA A 47 35.23 41.34 13.33
CA ALA A 47 36.40 40.86 12.60
C ALA A 47 36.46 41.42 11.18
N VAL A 48 35.32 41.53 10.50
CA VAL A 48 35.25 42.16 9.16
C VAL A 48 35.55 43.66 9.24
N GLU A 49 35.04 44.36 10.25
CA GLU A 49 35.35 45.77 10.51
C GLU A 49 36.85 45.97 10.75
N ALA A 50 37.46 45.18 11.64
CA ALA A 50 38.89 45.23 11.92
C ALA A 50 39.75 44.95 10.67
N LEU A 51 39.37 43.97 9.84
CA LEU A 51 40.05 43.69 8.56
C LEU A 51 39.93 44.87 7.58
N SER A 52 38.79 45.57 7.58
CA SER A 52 38.58 46.76 6.75
C SER A 52 39.43 47.94 7.24
N GLU A 53 39.47 48.19 8.56
CA GLU A 53 40.25 49.28 9.17
C GLU A 53 41.76 49.08 8.98
N GLN A 54 42.22 47.83 9.00
CA GLN A 54 43.62 47.47 8.74
C GLN A 54 43.98 47.42 7.24
N GLY A 55 43.02 47.62 6.34
CA GLY A 55 43.24 47.55 4.89
C GLY A 55 43.52 46.14 4.37
N LEU A 56 43.17 45.09 5.12
CA LEU A 56 43.34 43.67 4.75
C LEU A 56 42.13 43.09 4.00
N LEU A 57 40.98 43.78 4.02
CA LEU A 57 39.76 43.36 3.32
C LEU A 57 39.80 43.72 1.83
N VAL A 58 39.93 42.71 0.96
CA VAL A 58 39.98 42.90 -0.49
C VAL A 58 38.59 43.05 -1.12
N LYS A 59 37.65 42.17 -0.77
CA LYS A 59 36.30 42.12 -1.38
C LYS A 59 35.29 41.52 -0.40
N LYS A 60 34.06 42.02 -0.45
CA LYS A 60 32.88 41.43 0.19
C LYS A 60 31.83 41.15 -0.88
N GLU A 61 31.36 39.92 -0.98
CA GLU A 61 30.34 39.53 -1.94
C GLU A 61 29.31 38.56 -1.34
N PRO A 62 28.04 38.61 -1.78
CA PRO A 62 27.04 37.63 -1.37
C PRO A 62 27.42 36.23 -1.86
N LEU A 63 27.50 35.27 -0.92
CA LEU A 63 27.75 33.86 -1.22
C LEU A 63 26.54 33.02 -0.85
N LYS A 64 26.02 32.27 -1.82
CA LYS A 64 25.01 31.24 -1.57
C LYS A 64 25.70 29.90 -1.35
N HIS A 65 25.64 29.40 -0.12
CA HIS A 65 26.15 28.07 0.23
C HIS A 65 25.20 27.33 1.17
N SER A 66 25.49 26.05 1.43
CA SER A 66 24.75 25.23 2.38
C SER A 66 25.33 25.36 3.79
N VAL A 67 24.51 25.77 4.75
CA VAL A 67 24.88 25.83 6.17
C VAL A 67 24.23 24.66 6.91
N GLY A 68 24.98 23.99 7.78
CA GLY A 68 24.46 22.93 8.63
C GLY A 68 23.54 23.49 9.73
N ASN A 69 22.35 22.93 9.88
CA ASN A 69 21.42 23.28 10.95
C ASN A 69 21.04 22.04 11.75
N CYS A 70 20.83 22.21 13.06
CA CYS A 70 20.27 21.16 13.90
C CYS A 70 18.88 20.78 13.37
N TYR A 71 18.66 19.50 13.09
CA TYR A 71 17.39 19.03 12.52
C TYR A 71 16.19 19.24 13.45
N ARG A 72 16.43 19.37 14.77
CA ARG A 72 15.40 19.59 15.81
C ARG A 72 15.09 21.08 16.00
N CYS A 73 16.07 21.88 16.41
CA CYS A 73 15.86 23.30 16.77
C CYS A 73 16.20 24.31 15.67
N ARG A 74 16.79 23.86 14.54
CA ARG A 74 17.19 24.69 13.39
C ARG A 74 18.32 25.69 13.62
N THR A 75 18.89 25.77 14.81
CA THR A 75 20.12 26.54 15.07
C THR A 75 21.26 26.07 14.18
N VAL A 76 22.09 27.00 13.71
CA VAL A 76 23.31 26.69 12.94
C VAL A 76 24.25 25.85 13.80
N VAL A 77 24.73 24.74 13.24
CA VAL A 77 25.67 23.83 13.91
C VAL A 77 27.08 24.40 13.80
N GLU A 78 27.77 24.48 14.93
CA GLU A 78 29.19 24.85 14.99
C GLU A 78 30.03 23.56 15.06
N PRO A 79 30.91 23.29 14.08
CA PRO A 79 31.87 22.22 14.23
C PRO A 79 32.88 22.59 15.31
N CYS A 80 33.13 21.66 16.22
CA CYS A 80 34.08 21.85 17.30
C CYS A 80 34.74 20.51 17.65
N ILE A 81 36.00 20.56 18.07
CA ILE A 81 36.66 19.41 18.69
C ILE A 81 36.18 19.28 20.14
N SER A 82 35.71 18.09 20.48
CA SER A 82 35.41 17.69 21.85
C SER A 82 35.86 16.26 22.07
N LYS A 83 36.16 15.91 23.33
CA LYS A 83 36.43 14.52 23.72
C LYS A 83 35.10 13.76 23.73
N GLN A 84 35.02 12.65 23.01
CA GLN A 84 33.80 11.86 22.85
C GLN A 84 34.13 10.37 22.79
N TRP A 85 33.12 9.55 23.06
CA TRP A 85 33.13 8.10 22.94
C TRP A 85 32.72 7.65 21.53
N PHE A 86 33.55 6.81 20.90
CA PHE A 86 33.34 6.30 19.54
C PHE A 86 33.38 4.77 19.50
N VAL A 87 32.58 4.19 18.60
CA VAL A 87 32.67 2.78 18.20
C VAL A 87 33.37 2.69 16.85
N LYS A 88 34.39 1.83 16.77
CA LYS A 88 35.06 1.49 15.51
C LYS A 88 34.18 0.58 14.67
N VAL A 89 33.42 1.14 13.73
CA VAL A 89 32.33 0.42 13.04
C VAL A 89 32.77 -0.31 11.78
N ALA A 90 33.88 0.05 11.14
CA ALA A 90 34.34 -0.58 9.90
C ALA A 90 34.36 -2.13 9.94
N PRO A 91 34.89 -2.82 10.97
CA PRO A 91 34.83 -4.28 11.03
C PRO A 91 33.40 -4.82 11.21
N LEU A 92 32.54 -4.11 11.95
CA LEU A 92 31.15 -4.50 12.18
C LEU A 92 30.33 -4.36 10.89
N ALA A 93 30.53 -3.25 10.18
CA ALA A 93 29.85 -2.94 8.93
C ALA A 93 30.21 -3.94 7.82
N LYS A 94 31.47 -4.39 7.79
CA LYS A 94 31.89 -5.46 6.88
C LYS A 94 31.12 -6.76 7.13
N LYS A 95 31.09 -7.26 8.38
CA LYS A 95 30.34 -8.48 8.74
C LYS A 95 28.85 -8.37 8.37
N ALA A 96 28.24 -7.23 8.68
CA ALA A 96 26.84 -6.94 8.36
C ALA A 96 26.57 -6.85 6.84
N SER A 97 27.50 -6.30 6.06
CA SER A 97 27.37 -6.20 4.60
C SER A 97 27.55 -7.57 3.94
N ASP A 98 28.52 -8.35 4.40
CA ASP A 98 28.77 -9.70 3.89
C ASP A 98 27.55 -10.60 4.09
N ALA A 99 26.83 -10.47 5.21
CA ALA A 99 25.58 -11.19 5.46
C ALA A 99 24.47 -10.89 4.44
N VAL A 100 24.36 -9.63 4.00
CA VAL A 100 23.40 -9.24 2.96
C VAL A 100 23.88 -9.71 1.59
N ARG A 101 25.17 -9.53 1.27
CA ARG A 101 25.78 -9.99 0.00
C ARG A 101 25.69 -11.51 -0.18
N SER A 102 25.77 -12.28 0.91
CA SER A 102 25.64 -13.74 0.88
C SER A 102 24.20 -14.24 0.88
N GLY A 103 23.20 -13.35 0.97
CA GLY A 103 21.78 -13.70 1.01
C GLY A 103 21.28 -14.27 2.35
N ARG A 104 22.08 -14.19 3.43
CA ARG A 104 21.60 -14.57 4.79
C ARG A 104 20.53 -13.60 5.29
N THR A 105 20.64 -12.34 4.87
CA THR A 105 19.58 -11.34 5.01
C THR A 105 19.23 -10.76 3.64
N ARG A 106 17.96 -10.76 3.25
CA ARG A 106 17.49 -10.11 2.03
C ARG A 106 16.87 -8.75 2.35
N ILE A 107 17.17 -7.74 1.54
CA ILE A 107 16.50 -6.43 1.62
C ILE A 107 15.47 -6.37 0.50
N ILE A 108 14.23 -6.06 0.86
CA ILE A 108 13.07 -6.11 -0.02
C ILE A 108 12.39 -4.74 -0.01
N PRO A 109 12.24 -4.06 -1.16
CA PRO A 109 12.71 -4.46 -2.47
C PRO A 109 14.24 -4.32 -2.63
N ASP A 110 14.82 -5.08 -3.56
CA ASP A 110 16.28 -5.19 -3.75
C ASP A 110 16.97 -3.88 -4.18
N ASN A 111 16.20 -2.90 -4.68
CA ASN A 111 16.74 -1.58 -5.01
C ASN A 111 17.36 -0.85 -3.80
N TRP A 112 16.93 -1.18 -2.57
CA TRP A 112 17.51 -0.62 -1.35
C TRP A 112 18.85 -1.24 -0.95
N SER A 113 19.19 -2.43 -1.47
CA SER A 113 20.48 -3.09 -1.23
C SER A 113 21.66 -2.19 -1.65
N LYS A 114 21.54 -1.50 -2.79
CA LYS A 114 22.56 -0.55 -3.27
C LYS A 114 22.78 0.60 -2.28
N THR A 115 21.69 1.20 -1.81
CA THR A 115 21.77 2.29 -0.82
C THR A 115 22.39 1.78 0.48
N TYR A 116 21.99 0.61 0.94
CA TYR A 116 22.58 -0.04 2.12
C TYR A 116 24.10 -0.19 1.97
N PHE A 117 24.58 -0.74 0.84
CA PHE A 117 26.02 -0.92 0.60
C PHE A 117 26.78 0.41 0.51
N GLU A 118 26.24 1.42 -0.20
CA GLU A 118 26.86 2.74 -0.28
C GLU A 118 27.11 3.34 1.11
N TRP A 119 26.17 3.17 2.03
CA TRP A 119 26.32 3.63 3.41
C TRP A 119 27.30 2.79 4.21
N MET A 120 27.22 1.47 4.11
CA MET A 120 28.03 0.55 4.90
C MET A 120 29.50 0.55 4.48
N ASP A 121 29.78 0.69 3.19
CA ASP A 121 31.14 0.72 2.63
C ASP A 121 31.87 2.05 2.96
N ASN A 122 31.13 3.14 3.22
CA ASN A 122 31.66 4.47 3.52
C ASN A 122 31.44 4.92 4.98
N ILE A 123 31.05 4.00 5.86
CA ILE A 123 30.69 4.33 7.24
C ILE A 123 31.92 4.85 8.02
N ARG A 124 31.70 5.88 8.85
CA ARG A 124 32.71 6.42 9.76
C ARG A 124 32.44 5.96 11.19
N ASP A 125 33.49 5.98 12.01
CA ASP A 125 33.41 5.67 13.44
C ASP A 125 32.27 6.44 14.10
N TRP A 126 31.46 5.69 14.85
CA TRP A 126 30.18 6.18 15.35
C TRP A 126 30.38 6.83 16.70
N CYS A 127 30.15 8.14 16.78
CA CYS A 127 30.09 8.87 18.04
C CYS A 127 28.84 8.44 18.83
N ILE A 128 29.03 7.70 19.91
CA ILE A 128 27.96 7.13 20.74
C ILE A 128 27.63 7.97 21.97
N SER A 129 28.42 8.98 22.29
CA SER A 129 28.18 9.88 23.43
C SER A 129 27.28 11.04 23.06
N ARG A 130 26.44 11.47 24.00
CA ARG A 130 25.53 12.61 23.89
C ARG A 130 25.50 13.37 25.21
N GLN A 131 25.64 14.68 25.13
CA GLN A 131 25.56 15.61 26.27
C GLN A 131 24.10 16.02 26.51
N ILE A 132 23.23 15.03 26.74
CA ILE A 132 21.79 15.22 27.00
C ILE A 132 21.38 14.50 28.28
N TRP A 133 20.27 14.90 28.88
CA TRP A 133 19.80 14.32 30.14
C TRP A 133 19.07 12.98 29.97
N TRP A 134 18.53 12.70 28.79
CA TRP A 134 17.76 11.49 28.51
C TRP A 134 18.60 10.47 27.74
N GLY A 135 18.88 9.34 28.38
CA GLY A 135 19.60 8.22 27.77
C GLY A 135 20.24 7.32 28.83
N HIS A 136 20.86 6.23 28.38
CA HIS A 136 21.58 5.33 29.27
C HIS A 136 22.94 5.95 29.56
N ARG A 137 23.30 6.18 30.82
CA ARG A 137 24.64 6.69 31.16
C ARG A 137 25.71 5.72 30.72
N ILE A 138 26.79 6.25 30.16
CA ILE A 138 27.92 5.43 29.73
C ILE A 138 28.57 4.80 30.97
N PRO A 139 28.80 3.48 31.00
CA PRO A 139 29.38 2.76 32.14
C PRO A 139 30.91 2.96 32.17
N VAL A 140 31.34 4.21 32.26
CA VAL A 140 32.74 4.60 32.34
C VAL A 140 32.95 5.49 33.56
N TRP A 141 34.03 5.27 34.29
CA TRP A 141 34.49 6.11 35.39
C TRP A 141 35.90 6.59 35.12
N GLN A 142 36.23 7.79 35.61
CA GLN A 142 37.58 8.31 35.59
C GLN A 142 38.10 8.48 37.03
N CYS A 143 39.31 7.99 37.28
CA CYS A 143 39.98 8.26 38.55
C CYS A 143 40.48 9.71 38.60
N SER A 144 40.10 10.44 39.64
CA SER A 144 40.54 11.84 39.83
C SER A 144 42.04 11.95 40.09
N ASP A 145 42.66 10.89 40.63
CA ASP A 145 44.05 10.89 41.11
C ASP A 145 45.04 10.49 40.03
N CYS A 146 44.82 9.35 39.38
CA CYS A 146 45.72 8.84 38.35
C CYS A 146 45.18 8.97 36.91
N LYS A 147 43.99 9.56 36.74
CA LYS A 147 43.31 9.79 35.45
C LYS A 147 42.94 8.54 34.65
N GLU A 148 43.08 7.36 35.26
CA GLU A 148 42.69 6.06 34.68
C GLU A 148 41.22 6.06 34.26
N VAL A 149 40.96 5.50 33.08
CA VAL A 149 39.61 5.26 32.55
C VAL A 149 39.21 3.83 32.92
N ILE A 150 38.08 3.69 33.58
CA ILE A 150 37.57 2.43 34.15
C ILE A 150 36.24 2.13 33.47
N VAL A 151 36.10 0.94 32.88
CA VAL A 151 34.88 0.52 32.17
C VAL A 151 34.39 -0.77 32.81
N GLU A 152 33.22 -0.73 33.45
CA GLU A 152 32.70 -1.84 34.26
C GLU A 152 31.18 -1.92 34.15
N GLU A 153 30.64 -3.13 34.14
CA GLU A 153 29.18 -3.33 34.16
C GLU A 153 28.57 -2.99 35.52
N ILE A 154 29.31 -3.29 36.59
CA ILE A 154 28.94 -3.01 37.97
C ILE A 154 29.76 -1.83 38.47
N ASP A 155 29.09 -0.86 39.09
CA ASP A 155 29.71 0.34 39.63
C ASP A 155 30.97 0.02 40.46
N PRO A 156 32.17 0.44 40.01
CA PRO A 156 33.40 0.23 40.76
C PRO A 156 33.36 1.09 42.02
N THR A 157 33.97 0.58 43.11
CA THR A 157 34.07 1.32 44.39
C THR A 157 35.46 1.93 44.61
N LYS A 158 36.44 1.55 43.79
CA LYS A 158 37.83 2.02 43.82
C LYS A 158 38.47 1.90 42.45
N CYS A 159 39.47 2.72 42.18
CA CYS A 159 40.29 2.62 40.99
C CYS A 159 41.14 1.33 41.02
N PRO A 160 41.10 0.49 39.97
CA PRO A 160 41.88 -0.74 39.92
C PRO A 160 43.39 -0.50 39.81
N ALA A 161 43.81 0.65 39.25
CA ALA A 161 45.22 0.99 39.05
C ALA A 161 45.90 1.55 40.30
N CYS A 162 45.26 2.46 41.04
CA CYS A 162 45.88 3.16 42.18
C CYS A 162 45.18 2.94 43.53
N GLY A 163 44.06 2.22 43.56
CA GLY A 163 43.29 1.96 44.79
C GLY A 163 42.49 3.16 45.32
N SER A 164 42.56 4.33 44.69
CA SER A 164 41.80 5.52 45.09
C SER A 164 40.29 5.31 45.01
N LYS A 165 39.56 5.87 45.98
CA LYS A 165 38.08 5.93 45.97
C LYS A 165 37.54 7.17 45.23
N ARG A 166 38.41 8.08 44.78
CA ARG A 166 38.01 9.30 44.05
C ARG A 166 37.80 8.98 42.57
N ILE A 167 36.72 8.26 42.28
CA ILE A 167 36.28 7.92 40.93
C ILE A 167 35.00 8.70 40.61
N VAL A 168 34.93 9.24 39.39
CA VAL A 168 33.77 10.00 38.90
C VAL A 168 33.27 9.32 37.65
N GLN A 169 32.00 8.94 37.64
CA GLN A 169 31.39 8.32 36.47
C GLN A 169 31.13 9.38 35.39
N GLU A 170 31.25 8.96 34.14
CA GLU A 170 30.88 9.73 32.95
C GLU A 170 29.44 10.27 33.05
N THR A 171 29.29 11.52 32.62
CA THR A 171 28.01 12.23 32.61
C THR A 171 27.31 12.11 31.26
N ASP A 172 28.06 11.80 30.20
CA ASP A 172 27.48 11.52 28.88
C ASP A 172 26.53 10.32 28.92
N VAL A 173 25.51 10.39 28.08
CA VAL A 173 24.60 9.28 27.81
C VAL A 173 24.84 8.70 26.42
N LEU A 174 24.44 7.44 26.23
CA LEU A 174 24.48 6.74 24.97
C LEU A 174 23.46 7.31 23.97
N ASP A 175 23.87 7.35 22.70
CA ASP A 175 23.00 7.64 21.56
C ASP A 175 21.78 6.71 21.56
N THR A 176 20.59 7.24 21.26
CA THR A 176 19.35 6.43 21.23
C THR A 176 19.47 5.27 20.24
N TRP A 177 20.18 5.48 19.13
CA TRP A 177 20.44 4.41 18.16
C TRP A 177 21.33 3.30 18.70
N PHE A 178 22.10 3.53 19.76
CA PHE A 178 22.91 2.50 20.43
C PHE A 178 22.04 1.46 21.12
N SER A 179 21.05 1.88 21.91
CA SER A 179 20.11 0.93 22.53
C SER A 179 19.17 0.32 21.49
N SER A 180 18.65 1.10 20.53
CA SER A 180 17.78 0.57 19.47
C SER A 180 18.48 -0.45 18.56
N ALA A 181 19.80 -0.39 18.42
CA ALA A 181 20.58 -1.39 17.68
C ALA A 181 20.55 -2.78 18.33
N LEU A 182 20.28 -2.87 19.63
CA LEU A 182 20.24 -4.12 20.38
C LEU A 182 18.83 -4.73 20.40
N TRP A 183 17.82 -4.07 19.80
CA TRP A 183 16.42 -4.48 19.83
C TRP A 183 16.17 -5.96 19.46
N PRO A 184 16.80 -6.54 18.42
CA PRO A 184 16.49 -7.89 17.97
C PRO A 184 16.81 -9.01 18.96
N PHE A 185 17.55 -8.74 20.03
CA PHE A 185 17.95 -9.76 21.00
C PHE A 185 17.78 -9.29 22.46
N SER A 186 17.97 -8.00 22.75
CA SER A 186 17.74 -7.44 24.09
C SER A 186 16.29 -7.57 24.56
N THR A 187 15.32 -7.50 23.64
CA THR A 187 13.90 -7.69 23.96
C THR A 187 13.54 -9.12 24.35
N MET A 188 14.43 -10.08 24.05
CA MET A 188 14.23 -11.49 24.32
C MET A 188 15.06 -11.98 25.51
N GLY A 189 15.61 -11.06 26.31
CA GLY A 189 16.32 -11.39 27.54
C GLY A 189 17.83 -11.53 27.41
N TRP A 190 18.42 -11.15 26.26
CA TRP A 190 19.87 -10.93 26.17
C TRP A 190 20.31 -9.85 27.19
N PRO A 191 21.45 -10.00 27.89
CA PRO A 191 22.56 -10.92 27.62
C PRO A 191 22.34 -12.38 28.04
N GLU A 192 21.22 -12.69 28.69
CA GLU A 192 20.96 -14.05 29.17
C GLU A 192 20.49 -14.97 28.04
N ASN A 193 20.86 -16.25 28.14
CA ASN A 193 20.51 -17.25 27.14
C ASN A 193 19.12 -17.86 27.41
N THR A 194 18.10 -17.02 27.36
CA THR A 194 16.71 -17.39 27.60
C THR A 194 16.16 -18.31 26.49
N ASP A 195 15.12 -19.09 26.79
CA ASP A 195 14.49 -19.94 25.78
C ASP A 195 13.75 -19.13 24.70
N LEU A 196 13.28 -17.94 25.05
CA LEU A 196 12.70 -16.97 24.12
C LEU A 196 13.73 -16.54 23.07
N LEU A 197 14.93 -16.18 23.51
CA LEU A 197 16.03 -15.79 22.61
C LEU A 197 16.43 -16.95 21.69
N LYS A 198 16.57 -18.18 22.22
CA LYS A 198 16.91 -19.37 21.41
C LYS A 198 15.85 -19.72 20.37
N THR A 199 14.58 -19.47 20.67
CA THR A 199 13.46 -19.87 19.81
C THR A 199 13.22 -18.87 18.69
N PHE A 200 13.37 -17.57 18.97
CA PHE A 200 12.93 -16.50 18.06
C PHE A 200 14.07 -15.66 17.46
N TYR A 201 15.34 -15.95 17.77
CA TYR A 201 16.50 -15.37 17.10
C TYR A 201 17.20 -16.41 16.21
N PRO A 202 17.45 -16.14 14.91
CA PRO A 202 17.13 -14.90 14.19
C PRO A 202 15.62 -14.71 13.95
N THR A 203 15.18 -13.45 13.88
CA THR A 203 13.77 -13.14 13.54
C THR A 203 13.50 -13.34 12.04
N ASN A 204 12.25 -13.61 11.64
CA ASN A 204 11.97 -13.85 10.22
C ASN A 204 12.01 -12.58 9.37
N VAL A 205 11.32 -11.52 9.79
CA VAL A 205 11.12 -10.30 8.99
C VAL A 205 11.18 -9.05 9.85
N LEU A 206 11.99 -8.07 9.46
CA LEU A 206 11.92 -6.70 9.96
C LEU A 206 11.15 -5.82 8.97
N VAL A 207 10.05 -5.22 9.41
CA VAL A 207 9.25 -4.28 8.60
C VAL A 207 9.56 -2.84 9.02
N THR A 208 10.00 -1.99 8.09
CA THR A 208 10.31 -0.59 8.41
C THR A 208 10.32 0.34 7.18
N GLY A 209 10.40 1.65 7.41
CA GLY A 209 10.57 2.66 6.37
C GLY A 209 12.04 2.85 5.96
N PHE A 210 12.26 3.31 4.72
CA PHE A 210 13.61 3.54 4.21
C PHE A 210 14.39 4.64 4.95
N ASP A 211 13.69 5.54 5.65
CA ASP A 211 14.27 6.67 6.36
C ASP A 211 15.13 6.27 7.56
N ILE A 212 14.95 5.05 8.07
CA ILE A 212 15.75 4.48 9.18
C ILE A 212 16.54 3.23 8.78
N LEU A 213 16.69 2.97 7.47
CA LEU A 213 17.55 1.89 6.96
C LEU A 213 18.98 2.00 7.50
N PHE A 214 19.57 3.19 7.49
CA PHE A 214 20.92 3.41 8.00
C PHE A 214 20.98 3.52 9.54
N PHE A 215 20.05 4.25 10.13
CA PHE A 215 20.09 4.55 11.56
C PHE A 215 19.70 3.36 12.44
N TRP A 216 18.87 2.45 11.92
CA TRP A 216 18.35 1.34 12.69
C TRP A 216 18.73 -0.02 12.10
N VAL A 217 18.32 -0.33 10.87
CA VAL A 217 18.55 -1.66 10.26
C VAL A 217 20.03 -1.99 10.21
N ALA A 218 20.86 -1.10 9.64
CA ALA A 218 22.30 -1.29 9.59
C ALA A 218 22.94 -1.42 10.97
N ARG A 219 22.45 -0.68 11.98
CA ARG A 219 22.95 -0.78 13.36
C ARG A 219 22.59 -2.13 13.99
N MET A 220 21.36 -2.60 13.79
CA MET A 220 20.93 -3.94 14.24
C MET A 220 21.73 -5.05 13.56
N MET A 221 21.99 -4.93 12.25
CA MET A 221 22.83 -5.88 11.52
C MET A 221 24.24 -5.94 12.08
N MET A 222 24.85 -4.78 12.35
CA MET A 222 26.19 -4.71 12.96
C MET A 222 26.23 -5.35 14.35
N MET A 223 25.26 -5.04 15.21
CA MET A 223 25.25 -5.55 16.58
C MET A 223 24.87 -7.03 16.66
N GLY A 224 23.88 -7.47 15.88
CA GLY A 224 23.48 -8.89 15.83
C GLY A 224 24.63 -9.79 15.35
N THR A 225 25.24 -9.43 14.21
CA THR A 225 26.38 -10.21 13.68
C THR A 225 27.66 -10.11 14.52
N HIS A 226 27.73 -9.19 15.48
CA HIS A 226 28.86 -9.04 16.39
C HIS A 226 28.67 -9.77 17.72
N PHE A 227 27.51 -9.60 18.36
CA PHE A 227 27.24 -10.16 19.69
C PHE A 227 26.63 -11.55 19.65
N MET A 228 25.90 -11.88 18.58
CA MET A 228 25.19 -13.17 18.45
C MET A 228 25.85 -14.10 17.42
N ASP A 229 26.87 -13.63 16.70
CA ASP A 229 27.50 -14.31 15.55
C ASP A 229 26.51 -14.82 14.48
N GLU A 230 25.31 -14.25 14.44
CA GLU A 230 24.23 -14.59 13.52
C GLU A 230 23.46 -13.33 13.12
N VAL A 231 22.80 -13.33 11.97
CA VAL A 231 21.98 -12.20 11.50
C VAL A 231 20.79 -11.95 12.43
N PRO A 232 20.37 -10.69 12.62
CA PRO A 232 19.19 -10.40 13.45
C PRO A 232 17.86 -10.77 12.78
N PHE A 233 17.82 -10.77 11.45
CA PHE A 233 16.64 -11.09 10.65
C PHE A 233 16.99 -11.69 9.28
N ASN A 234 16.12 -12.56 8.78
CA ASN A 234 16.26 -13.17 7.45
C ASN A 234 15.81 -12.21 6.32
N ASP A 235 14.73 -11.47 6.54
CA ASP A 235 14.22 -10.47 5.58
C ASP A 235 14.10 -9.09 6.20
N VAL A 236 14.42 -8.05 5.43
CA VAL A 236 14.13 -6.64 5.72
C VAL A 236 13.15 -6.13 4.68
N TYR A 237 11.89 -5.98 5.06
CA TYR A 237 10.87 -5.38 4.21
C TYR A 237 10.81 -3.86 4.44
N ILE A 238 11.24 -3.12 3.41
CA ILE A 238 11.25 -1.65 3.36
C ILE A 238 9.97 -1.17 2.67
N HIS A 239 9.01 -0.73 3.47
CA HIS A 239 7.78 -0.15 2.95
C HIS A 239 7.96 1.32 2.55
N ALA A 240 7.11 1.80 1.64
CA ALA A 240 7.12 3.19 1.23
C ALA A 240 6.52 4.12 2.30
N LEU A 241 6.77 5.43 2.19
CA LEU A 241 6.22 6.39 3.13
C LEU A 241 4.80 6.79 2.73
N VAL A 242 3.96 7.01 3.74
CA VAL A 242 2.64 7.60 3.53
C VAL A 242 2.80 9.10 3.30
N ARG A 243 2.16 9.59 2.24
CA ARG A 243 2.14 10.99 1.82
C ARG A 243 0.70 11.49 1.76
N ASP A 244 0.54 12.80 1.78
CA ASP A 244 -0.76 13.40 1.53
C ASP A 244 -1.25 13.11 0.09
N GLU A 245 -2.50 13.49 -0.18
CA GLU A 245 -3.15 13.30 -1.49
C GLU A 245 -2.38 13.94 -2.66
N HIS A 246 -1.56 14.97 -2.37
CA HIS A 246 -0.72 15.68 -3.35
C HIS A 246 0.70 15.10 -3.46
N GLY A 247 1.02 14.03 -2.72
CA GLY A 247 2.34 13.40 -2.72
C GLY A 247 3.42 14.16 -1.95
N LYS A 248 3.05 15.08 -1.06
CA LYS A 248 3.99 15.74 -0.15
C LYS A 248 4.14 14.91 1.12
N LYS A 249 5.37 14.88 1.65
CA LYS A 249 5.65 14.26 2.96
C LYS A 249 4.75 14.88 4.02
N MET A 250 4.05 14.04 4.78
CA MET A 250 3.23 14.48 5.91
C MET A 250 4.13 15.01 7.03
N SER A 251 3.78 16.15 7.60
CA SER A 251 4.50 16.72 8.75
C SER A 251 3.62 17.70 9.52
N LYS A 252 3.74 17.70 10.85
CA LYS A 252 2.97 18.61 11.73
C LYS A 252 3.14 20.08 11.32
N SER A 253 4.34 20.49 10.90
CA SER A 253 4.62 21.87 10.46
C SER A 253 3.91 22.27 9.16
N LYS A 254 3.55 21.32 8.30
CA LYS A 254 2.80 21.58 7.06
C LYS A 254 1.28 21.46 7.23
N GLY A 255 0.80 21.03 8.41
CA GLY A 255 -0.63 20.83 8.68
C GLY A 255 -1.30 19.72 7.86
N ASN A 256 -0.54 18.93 7.10
CA ASN A 256 -1.04 17.87 6.21
C ASN A 256 -0.95 16.47 6.84
N VAL A 257 -1.05 16.38 8.17
CA VAL A 257 -1.02 15.10 8.88
C VAL A 257 -2.44 14.58 8.99
N ILE A 258 -2.66 13.37 8.49
CA ILE A 258 -3.89 12.61 8.71
C ILE A 258 -3.72 11.84 10.01
N ASP A 259 -4.61 12.08 10.96
CA ASP A 259 -4.64 11.33 12.21
C ASP A 259 -5.30 9.96 11.97
N PRO A 260 -4.56 8.84 12.12
CA PRO A 260 -5.12 7.51 11.85
C PRO A 260 -6.33 7.20 12.73
N LEU A 261 -6.39 7.70 13.96
CA LEU A 261 -7.52 7.41 14.86
C LEU A 261 -8.81 8.08 14.36
N LYS A 262 -8.72 9.31 13.83
CA LYS A 262 -9.89 9.98 13.23
C LYS A 262 -10.41 9.24 12.01
N VAL A 263 -9.51 8.75 11.16
CA VAL A 263 -9.88 7.96 9.99
C VAL A 263 -10.54 6.64 10.41
N ILE A 264 -10.01 5.98 11.45
CA ILE A 264 -10.59 4.76 12.02
C ILE A 264 -11.99 5.03 12.59
N ASP A 265 -12.17 6.11 13.34
CA ASP A 265 -13.47 6.47 13.94
C ASP A 265 -14.53 6.77 12.87
N GLU A 266 -14.15 7.39 11.76
CA GLU A 266 -15.07 7.79 10.69
C GLU A 266 -15.38 6.67 9.68
N TYR A 267 -14.36 5.88 9.30
CA TYR A 267 -14.48 4.90 8.21
C TYR A 267 -14.34 3.45 8.65
N GLY A 268 -13.85 3.20 9.87
CA GLY A 268 -13.57 1.87 10.40
C GLY A 268 -12.13 1.40 10.19
N ALA A 269 -11.64 0.61 11.15
CA ALA A 269 -10.27 0.07 11.13
C ALA A 269 -9.99 -0.82 9.92
N ASP A 270 -10.96 -1.66 9.52
CA ASP A 270 -10.81 -2.54 8.37
C ASP A 270 -10.70 -1.78 7.05
N ALA A 271 -11.52 -0.74 6.86
CA ALA A 271 -11.44 0.10 5.67
C ALA A 271 -10.07 0.80 5.58
N PHE A 272 -9.59 1.33 6.70
CA PHE A 272 -8.27 1.98 6.76
C PHE A 272 -7.13 1.00 6.49
N ARG A 273 -7.13 -0.16 7.15
CA ARG A 273 -6.12 -1.21 6.98
C ARG A 273 -6.09 -1.76 5.54
N PHE A 274 -7.27 -2.03 4.97
CA PHE A 274 -7.39 -2.50 3.60
C PHE A 274 -6.86 -1.46 2.61
N THR A 275 -7.16 -0.18 2.82
CA THR A 275 -6.63 0.93 2.01
C THR A 275 -5.11 0.93 2.01
N LEU A 276 -4.49 0.87 3.19
CA LEU A 276 -3.02 0.86 3.29
C LEU A 276 -2.42 -0.36 2.59
N ALA A 277 -2.99 -1.55 2.77
CA ALA A 277 -2.51 -2.77 2.12
C ALA A 277 -2.65 -2.71 0.60
N ALA A 278 -3.81 -2.29 0.08
CA ALA A 278 -4.09 -2.18 -1.35
C ALA A 278 -3.17 -1.17 -2.06
N PHE A 279 -2.70 -0.15 -1.35
CA PHE A 279 -1.80 0.88 -1.90
C PHE A 279 -0.33 0.70 -1.54
N ALA A 280 0.04 -0.31 -0.72
CA ALA A 280 1.41 -0.63 -0.35
C ALA A 280 2.21 -1.32 -1.48
N ALA A 281 2.14 -0.76 -2.69
CA ALA A 281 2.92 -1.22 -3.82
C ALA A 281 4.42 -0.96 -3.57
N GLN A 282 5.24 -1.97 -3.78
CA GLN A 282 6.69 -1.90 -3.57
C GLN A 282 7.33 -0.74 -4.35
N GLY A 283 8.16 0.04 -3.67
CA GLY A 283 8.92 1.15 -4.27
C GLY A 283 8.12 2.41 -4.62
N ARG A 284 6.81 2.49 -4.29
CA ARG A 284 5.99 3.68 -4.55
C ARG A 284 5.36 4.20 -3.26
N ASP A 285 5.44 5.51 -3.06
CA ASP A 285 4.81 6.17 -1.91
C ASP A 285 3.28 6.00 -1.92
N VAL A 286 2.72 5.78 -0.73
CA VAL A 286 1.28 5.66 -0.53
C VAL A 286 0.68 7.06 -0.48
N LYS A 287 -0.02 7.46 -1.54
CA LYS A 287 -0.81 8.70 -1.54
C LYS A 287 -2.12 8.45 -0.81
N MET A 288 -2.23 9.00 0.40
CA MET A 288 -3.40 8.82 1.23
C MET A 288 -4.44 9.90 0.94
N SER A 289 -5.68 9.50 0.70
CA SER A 289 -6.83 10.40 0.63
C SER A 289 -8.02 9.74 1.32
N GLU A 290 -8.83 10.52 2.03
CA GLU A 290 -10.02 10.01 2.73
C GLU A 290 -11.03 9.39 1.77
N SER A 291 -11.17 9.96 0.56
CA SER A 291 -12.01 9.40 -0.52
C SER A 291 -11.65 7.96 -0.90
N ARG A 292 -10.38 7.54 -0.78
CA ARG A 292 -9.96 6.16 -1.02
C ARG A 292 -10.40 5.24 0.12
N VAL A 293 -10.30 5.72 1.36
CA VAL A 293 -10.76 4.97 2.54
C VAL A 293 -12.28 4.78 2.48
N GLU A 294 -13.01 5.83 2.08
CA GLU A 294 -14.44 5.75 1.86
C GLU A 294 -14.80 4.67 0.83
N GLY A 295 -14.07 4.59 -0.28
CA GLY A 295 -14.22 3.53 -1.27
C GLY A 295 -14.13 2.12 -0.66
N TYR A 296 -13.13 1.89 0.20
CA TYR A 296 -12.99 0.58 0.87
C TYR A 296 -13.96 0.37 2.04
N ARG A 297 -14.50 1.44 2.64
CA ARG A 297 -15.66 1.32 3.54
C ARG A 297 -16.86 0.74 2.80
N HIS A 298 -17.10 1.16 1.55
CA HIS A 298 -18.16 0.56 0.73
C HIS A 298 -17.91 -0.91 0.43
N PHE A 299 -16.65 -1.32 0.27
CA PHE A 299 -16.28 -2.73 0.13
C PHE A 299 -16.58 -3.55 1.39
N VAL A 300 -16.19 -3.07 2.57
CA VAL A 300 -16.52 -3.72 3.85
C VAL A 300 -18.04 -3.83 4.02
N ASN A 301 -18.80 -2.78 3.66
CA ASN A 301 -20.26 -2.83 3.67
C ASN A 301 -20.84 -3.84 2.66
N LYS A 302 -20.23 -3.98 1.47
CA LYS A 302 -20.62 -4.96 0.46
C LYS A 302 -20.42 -6.39 0.99
N LEU A 303 -19.28 -6.66 1.64
CA LEU A 303 -19.02 -7.93 2.32
C LEU A 303 -20.07 -8.20 3.39
N TRP A 304 -20.33 -7.24 4.28
CA TRP A 304 -21.34 -7.37 5.33
C TRP A 304 -22.73 -7.72 4.78
N ASN A 305 -23.16 -7.03 3.72
CA ASN A 305 -24.44 -7.29 3.08
C ASN A 305 -24.50 -8.67 2.41
N ALA A 306 -23.41 -9.09 1.76
CA ALA A 306 -23.30 -10.41 1.16
C ALA A 306 -23.37 -11.52 2.24
N SER A 307 -22.69 -11.33 3.37
CA SER A 307 -22.74 -12.26 4.49
C SER A 307 -24.13 -12.32 5.13
N ARG A 308 -24.81 -11.18 5.32
CA ARG A 308 -26.21 -11.17 5.79
C ARG A 308 -27.13 -11.97 4.86
N PHE A 309 -26.99 -11.80 3.55
CA PHE A 309 -27.74 -12.59 2.58
C PHE A 309 -27.43 -14.09 2.73
N SER A 310 -26.15 -14.47 2.81
CA SER A 310 -25.77 -15.88 2.98
C SER A 310 -26.30 -16.49 4.28
N LEU A 311 -26.27 -15.76 5.40
CA LEU A 311 -26.78 -16.19 6.70
C LEU A 311 -28.29 -16.43 6.70
N MET A 312 -29.05 -15.79 5.80
CA MET A 312 -30.49 -16.08 5.63
C MET A 312 -30.74 -17.49 5.06
N HIS A 313 -29.74 -18.09 4.43
CA HIS A 313 -29.87 -19.35 3.71
C HIS A 313 -29.05 -20.49 4.32
N ILE A 314 -27.88 -20.24 4.89
CA ILE A 314 -26.99 -21.26 5.45
C ILE A 314 -27.50 -21.79 6.80
N THR A 315 -27.32 -23.09 7.03
CA THR A 315 -27.52 -23.78 8.32
C THR A 315 -26.31 -24.63 8.66
N ALA A 316 -26.23 -25.12 9.90
CA ALA A 316 -25.15 -25.97 10.38
C ALA A 316 -24.96 -27.29 9.60
N ASN A 317 -25.95 -27.73 8.80
CA ASN A 317 -25.85 -28.94 7.99
C ASN A 317 -25.14 -28.73 6.64
N ASP A 318 -24.90 -27.48 6.24
CA ASP A 318 -24.34 -27.13 4.92
C ASP A 318 -22.80 -27.20 4.91
N THR A 319 -22.24 -28.31 5.40
CA THR A 319 -20.78 -28.52 5.56
C THR A 319 -20.16 -29.40 4.48
N ALA A 320 -20.96 -30.21 3.78
CA ALA A 320 -20.50 -31.14 2.77
C ALA A 320 -20.95 -30.73 1.36
N ILE A 321 -20.01 -30.71 0.41
CA ILE A 321 -20.27 -30.43 -1.01
C ILE A 321 -20.34 -31.77 -1.77
N ASP A 322 -21.46 -31.97 -2.47
CA ASP A 322 -21.62 -33.06 -3.44
C ASP A 322 -21.11 -32.61 -4.82
N TYR A 323 -19.85 -32.94 -5.13
CA TYR A 323 -19.17 -32.47 -6.34
C TYR A 323 -19.81 -32.98 -7.65
N GLU A 324 -20.49 -34.11 -7.62
CA GLU A 324 -21.17 -34.70 -8.79
C GLU A 324 -22.43 -33.92 -9.18
N LYS A 325 -23.02 -33.18 -8.23
CA LYS A 325 -24.25 -32.41 -8.44
C LYS A 325 -24.02 -30.92 -8.68
N LEU A 326 -22.77 -30.49 -8.83
CA LEU A 326 -22.45 -29.09 -9.05
C LEU A 326 -22.82 -28.65 -10.47
N ASN A 327 -23.48 -27.51 -10.56
CA ASN A 327 -23.66 -26.83 -11.83
C ASN A 327 -22.38 -26.08 -12.25
N LEU A 328 -22.38 -25.50 -13.44
CA LEU A 328 -21.22 -24.81 -13.98
C LEU A 328 -20.80 -23.60 -13.12
N ALA A 329 -21.75 -22.82 -12.60
CA ALA A 329 -21.46 -21.65 -11.76
C ALA A 329 -20.84 -22.02 -10.40
N GLU A 330 -21.25 -23.15 -9.83
CA GLU A 330 -20.73 -23.66 -8.56
C GLU A 330 -19.33 -24.25 -8.72
N LYS A 331 -19.08 -25.02 -9.79
CA LYS A 331 -17.73 -25.47 -10.15
C LYS A 331 -16.81 -24.28 -10.38
N TRP A 332 -17.31 -23.25 -11.07
CA TRP A 332 -16.56 -22.04 -11.35
C TRP A 332 -16.16 -21.28 -10.09
N ILE A 333 -17.09 -20.99 -9.18
CA ILE A 333 -16.74 -20.20 -7.98
C ILE A 333 -15.74 -20.96 -7.08
N LEU A 334 -15.82 -22.30 -7.01
CA LEU A 334 -14.84 -23.11 -6.30
C LEU A 334 -13.44 -23.01 -6.93
N SER A 335 -13.38 -23.07 -8.26
CA SER A 335 -12.11 -22.89 -9.01
C SER A 335 -11.52 -21.50 -8.84
N ARG A 336 -12.37 -20.46 -8.86
CA ARG A 336 -11.97 -19.07 -8.65
C ARG A 336 -11.53 -18.78 -7.22
N SER A 337 -12.22 -19.36 -6.23
CA SER A 337 -11.84 -19.29 -4.82
C SER A 337 -10.47 -19.93 -4.58
N ALA A 338 -10.22 -21.11 -5.14
CA ALA A 338 -8.92 -21.79 -5.04
C ALA A 338 -7.78 -20.94 -5.62
N HIS A 339 -8.01 -20.30 -6.75
CA HIS A 339 -7.01 -19.44 -7.38
C HIS A 339 -6.81 -18.10 -6.68
N THR A 340 -7.88 -17.52 -6.15
CA THR A 340 -7.77 -16.30 -5.35
C THR A 340 -6.97 -16.58 -4.08
N ALA A 341 -7.23 -17.69 -3.39
CA ALA A 341 -6.45 -18.12 -2.25
C ALA A 341 -4.96 -18.27 -2.60
N PHE A 342 -4.65 -18.91 -3.74
CA PHE A 342 -3.28 -19.02 -4.23
C PHE A 342 -2.61 -17.66 -4.48
N ILE A 343 -3.28 -16.73 -5.17
CA ILE A 343 -2.73 -15.39 -5.45
C ILE A 343 -2.51 -14.61 -4.15
N VAL A 344 -3.45 -14.70 -3.20
CA VAL A 344 -3.33 -14.00 -1.90
C VAL A 344 -2.18 -14.57 -1.08
N LYS A 345 -2.04 -15.90 -1.03
CA LYS A 345 -0.91 -16.58 -0.38
C LYS A 345 0.42 -16.13 -0.98
N GLU A 346 0.57 -16.25 -2.30
CA GLU A 346 1.78 -15.82 -3.02
C GLU A 346 2.08 -14.33 -2.81
N GLY A 347 1.05 -13.49 -2.77
CA GLY A 347 1.20 -12.06 -2.53
C GLY A 347 1.68 -11.76 -1.12
N ILE A 348 1.18 -12.45 -0.10
CA ILE A 348 1.63 -12.30 1.29
C ILE A 348 3.07 -12.83 1.46
N GLU A 349 3.35 -14.04 0.97
CA GLU A 349 4.68 -14.68 1.09
C GLU A 349 5.79 -13.90 0.38
N ASN A 350 5.46 -13.14 -0.67
CA ASN A 350 6.40 -12.31 -1.42
C ASN A 350 6.27 -10.81 -1.13
N TYR A 351 5.58 -10.42 -0.05
CA TYR A 351 5.41 -9.01 0.37
C TYR A 351 4.77 -8.10 -0.69
N ARG A 352 3.93 -8.67 -1.57
CA ARG A 352 3.09 -8.00 -2.56
C ARG A 352 1.66 -7.85 -2.02
N PHE A 353 1.54 -7.19 -0.86
CA PHE A 353 0.28 -6.99 -0.15
C PHE A 353 -0.79 -6.29 -0.99
N ASN A 354 -0.38 -5.40 -1.90
CA ASN A 354 -1.26 -4.71 -2.82
C ASN A 354 -1.90 -5.67 -3.84
N GLU A 355 -1.14 -6.64 -4.36
CA GLU A 355 -1.65 -7.64 -5.31
C GLU A 355 -2.60 -8.60 -4.61
N ALA A 356 -2.23 -9.05 -3.39
CA ALA A 356 -3.08 -9.90 -2.56
C ALA A 356 -4.42 -9.21 -2.22
N ALA A 357 -4.38 -7.98 -1.69
CA ALA A 357 -5.58 -7.22 -1.37
C ALA A 357 -6.45 -6.97 -2.62
N SER A 358 -5.82 -6.62 -3.76
CA SER A 358 -6.54 -6.44 -5.02
C SER A 358 -7.22 -7.73 -5.49
N ALA A 359 -6.55 -8.88 -5.42
CA ALA A 359 -7.13 -10.16 -5.81
C ALA A 359 -8.35 -10.51 -4.94
N ALA A 360 -8.24 -10.33 -3.62
CA ALA A 360 -9.34 -10.55 -2.70
C ALA A 360 -10.52 -9.60 -2.96
N TYR A 361 -10.26 -8.31 -3.20
CA TYR A 361 -11.30 -7.34 -3.58
C TYR A 361 -12.02 -7.75 -4.86
N GLN A 362 -11.27 -8.08 -5.91
CA GLN A 362 -11.83 -8.45 -7.22
C GLN A 362 -12.70 -9.71 -7.11
N PHE A 363 -12.22 -10.72 -6.40
CA PHE A 363 -12.98 -11.95 -6.17
C PHE A 363 -14.28 -11.69 -5.41
N VAL A 364 -14.23 -10.99 -4.27
CA VAL A 364 -15.42 -10.77 -3.44
C VAL A 364 -16.44 -9.89 -4.14
N TRP A 365 -16.00 -8.78 -4.74
CA TRP A 365 -16.91 -7.84 -5.37
C TRP A 365 -17.43 -8.37 -6.70
N HIS A 366 -16.52 -8.66 -7.63
CA HIS A 366 -16.85 -8.86 -9.03
C HIS A 366 -17.11 -10.30 -9.41
N GLU A 367 -16.68 -11.29 -8.62
CA GLU A 367 -16.93 -12.70 -8.91
C GLU A 367 -18.00 -13.29 -7.98
N PHE A 368 -17.83 -13.13 -6.67
CA PHE A 368 -18.76 -13.66 -5.68
C PHE A 368 -20.07 -12.86 -5.66
N CYS A 369 -20.02 -11.55 -5.43
CA CYS A 369 -21.24 -10.76 -5.27
C CYS A 369 -21.96 -10.49 -6.60
N ASP A 370 -21.23 -10.03 -7.62
CA ASP A 370 -21.85 -9.59 -8.88
C ASP A 370 -22.36 -10.78 -9.74
N TRP A 371 -21.73 -11.97 -9.62
CA TRP A 371 -22.11 -13.15 -10.40
C TRP A 371 -22.59 -14.31 -9.56
N PHE A 372 -21.77 -14.90 -8.69
CA PHE A 372 -22.13 -16.16 -8.03
C PHE A 372 -23.42 -16.04 -7.20
N LEU A 373 -23.53 -15.04 -6.33
CA LEU A 373 -24.74 -14.83 -5.53
C LEU A 373 -25.98 -14.68 -6.41
N GLU A 374 -25.88 -13.94 -7.51
CA GLU A 374 -26.99 -13.75 -8.45
C GLU A 374 -27.38 -15.05 -9.16
N THR A 375 -26.39 -15.87 -9.55
CA THR A 375 -26.63 -17.19 -10.17
C THR A 375 -27.24 -18.20 -9.19
N ALA A 376 -26.91 -18.10 -7.89
CA ALA A 376 -27.36 -19.03 -6.86
C ALA A 376 -28.77 -18.71 -6.33
N LYS A 377 -29.24 -17.46 -6.44
CA LYS A 377 -30.56 -17.03 -5.93
C LYS A 377 -31.73 -17.95 -6.32
N PRO A 378 -31.91 -18.37 -7.60
CA PRO A 378 -33.01 -19.26 -7.96
C PRO A 378 -33.02 -20.58 -7.15
N ALA A 379 -31.87 -21.22 -6.99
CA ALA A 379 -31.69 -22.40 -6.16
C ALA A 379 -31.97 -22.11 -4.68
N LEU A 380 -31.40 -21.02 -4.13
CA LEU A 380 -31.54 -20.64 -2.72
C LEU A 380 -32.99 -20.30 -2.32
N TYR A 381 -33.78 -19.75 -3.24
CA TYR A 381 -35.22 -19.52 -3.09
C TYR A 381 -36.09 -20.72 -3.51
N GLU A 382 -35.49 -21.90 -3.66
CA GLU A 382 -36.17 -23.18 -3.93
C GLU A 382 -36.95 -23.22 -5.26
N LYS A 383 -36.61 -22.34 -6.22
CA LYS A 383 -37.24 -22.34 -7.55
C LYS A 383 -36.77 -23.50 -8.43
N GLU A 384 -35.67 -24.14 -8.06
CA GLU A 384 -35.04 -25.27 -8.76
C GLU A 384 -35.12 -26.58 -7.95
N GLY A 385 -35.92 -26.59 -6.86
CA GLY A 385 -36.12 -27.75 -6.00
C GLY A 385 -35.14 -27.87 -4.82
N ILE A 386 -35.51 -28.72 -3.86
CA ILE A 386 -34.82 -28.86 -2.57
C ILE A 386 -33.37 -29.34 -2.73
N GLN A 387 -33.12 -30.35 -3.58
CA GLN A 387 -31.77 -30.89 -3.79
C GLN A 387 -30.79 -29.84 -4.34
N ARG A 388 -31.27 -28.98 -5.25
CA ARG A 388 -30.48 -27.89 -5.82
C ARG A 388 -30.21 -26.80 -4.78
N ARG A 389 -31.22 -26.49 -3.95
CA ARG A 389 -31.08 -25.58 -2.81
C ARG A 389 -30.01 -26.04 -1.81
N GLU A 390 -30.01 -27.31 -1.43
CA GLU A 390 -29.03 -27.89 -0.49
C GLU A 390 -27.61 -27.76 -1.03
N CYS A 391 -27.37 -28.19 -2.27
CA CYS A 391 -26.03 -28.15 -2.84
C CYS A 391 -25.55 -26.69 -3.08
N ALA A 392 -26.43 -25.76 -3.45
CA ALA A 392 -26.10 -24.33 -3.54
C ALA A 392 -25.72 -23.73 -2.17
N ARG A 393 -26.40 -24.14 -1.08
CA ARG A 393 -26.08 -23.71 0.29
C ARG A 393 -24.73 -24.23 0.77
N SER A 394 -24.40 -25.49 0.49
CA SER A 394 -23.08 -26.04 0.82
C SER A 394 -21.95 -25.30 0.12
N VAL A 395 -22.11 -24.98 -1.18
CA VAL A 395 -21.11 -24.19 -1.92
C VAL A 395 -21.04 -22.77 -1.37
N LEU A 396 -22.19 -22.11 -1.13
CA LEU A 396 -22.23 -20.77 -0.56
C LEU A 396 -21.55 -20.68 0.82
N SER A 397 -21.80 -21.68 1.68
CA SER A 397 -21.17 -21.84 2.98
C SER A 397 -19.64 -21.94 2.85
N LYS A 398 -19.15 -22.83 1.98
CA LYS A 398 -17.71 -23.01 1.78
C LYS A 398 -17.02 -21.77 1.21
N ILE A 399 -17.64 -21.11 0.24
CA ILE A 399 -17.08 -19.90 -0.37
C ILE A 399 -17.08 -18.74 0.64
N MET A 400 -18.13 -18.61 1.46
CA MET A 400 -18.17 -17.60 2.52
C MET A 400 -17.03 -17.82 3.53
N GLU A 401 -16.86 -19.05 4.03
CA GLU A 401 -15.74 -19.40 4.91
C GLU A 401 -14.39 -19.02 4.29
N ASN A 402 -14.15 -19.42 3.04
CA ASN A 402 -12.91 -19.09 2.34
C ASN A 402 -12.69 -17.58 2.19
N ILE A 403 -13.74 -16.81 1.84
CA ILE A 403 -13.66 -15.34 1.72
C ILE A 403 -13.22 -14.73 3.04
N LEU A 404 -13.80 -15.17 4.16
CA LEU A 404 -13.49 -14.64 5.49
C LEU A 404 -12.03 -14.90 5.84
N ILE A 405 -11.54 -16.13 5.64
CA ILE A 405 -10.14 -16.49 5.93
C ILE A 405 -9.17 -15.73 5.00
N ILE A 406 -9.47 -15.63 3.71
CA ILE A 406 -8.65 -14.91 2.71
C ILE A 406 -8.54 -13.41 3.06
N LEU A 407 -9.64 -12.80 3.49
CA LEU A 407 -9.69 -11.38 3.82
C LEU A 407 -9.15 -11.05 5.22
N HIS A 408 -9.14 -12.00 6.14
CA HIS A 408 -8.80 -11.75 7.54
C HIS A 408 -7.48 -11.00 7.78
N PRO A 409 -6.37 -11.29 7.05
CA PRO A 409 -5.13 -10.53 7.17
C PRO A 409 -5.29 -9.02 6.87
N PHE A 410 -6.30 -8.63 6.09
CA PHE A 410 -6.54 -7.26 5.66
C PHE A 410 -7.70 -6.57 6.41
N THR A 411 -8.76 -7.31 6.74
CA THR A 411 -9.96 -6.80 7.41
C THR A 411 -10.34 -7.67 8.63
N PRO A 412 -9.53 -7.67 9.70
CA PRO A 412 -9.67 -8.64 10.78
C PRO A 412 -10.98 -8.51 11.57
N PHE A 413 -11.54 -7.31 11.73
CA PHE A 413 -12.67 -7.12 12.65
C PHE A 413 -13.98 -7.64 12.06
N VAL A 414 -14.33 -7.20 10.85
CA VAL A 414 -15.56 -7.61 10.17
C VAL A 414 -15.54 -9.09 9.82
N THR A 415 -14.37 -9.64 9.48
CA THR A 415 -14.24 -11.06 9.13
C THR A 415 -14.38 -11.96 10.37
N GLU A 416 -13.80 -11.56 11.51
CA GLU A 416 -14.00 -12.25 12.79
C GLU A 416 -15.47 -12.26 13.20
N GLU A 417 -16.14 -11.10 13.14
CA GLU A 417 -17.56 -10.97 13.51
C GLU A 417 -18.43 -11.90 12.66
N ILE A 418 -18.27 -11.86 11.33
CA ILE A 418 -19.04 -12.71 10.42
C ILE A 418 -18.72 -14.20 10.64
N TYR A 419 -17.45 -14.54 10.83
CA TYR A 419 -17.02 -15.92 11.05
C TYR A 419 -17.61 -16.51 12.35
N SER A 420 -17.72 -15.69 13.40
CA SER A 420 -18.26 -16.14 14.69
C SER A 420 -19.76 -16.49 14.65
N ILE A 421 -20.53 -15.90 13.72
CA ILE A 421 -21.98 -16.10 13.60
C ILE A 421 -22.36 -17.04 12.43
N LEU A 422 -21.40 -17.45 11.62
CA LEU A 422 -21.65 -18.35 10.49
C LEU A 422 -21.92 -19.77 11.03
N PRO A 423 -23.08 -20.41 10.73
CA PRO A 423 -23.49 -21.66 11.38
C PRO A 423 -22.58 -22.87 11.16
N THR A 424 -21.68 -22.81 10.19
CA THR A 424 -20.80 -23.90 9.76
C THR A 424 -19.38 -23.77 10.29
N THR A 425 -19.06 -22.67 10.97
CA THR A 425 -17.75 -22.40 11.58
C THR A 425 -17.86 -22.41 13.09
N ASN A 426 -16.71 -22.59 13.76
CA ASN A 426 -16.59 -22.51 15.21
C ASN A 426 -15.26 -21.85 15.57
N GLY A 427 -15.23 -21.18 16.72
CA GLY A 427 -14.03 -20.49 17.21
C GLY A 427 -13.73 -19.21 16.44
N SER A 428 -12.45 -18.82 16.45
CA SER A 428 -11.95 -17.60 15.82
C SER A 428 -11.38 -17.90 14.44
N VAL A 429 -11.55 -16.97 13.48
CA VAL A 429 -10.94 -17.13 12.15
C VAL A 429 -9.40 -17.05 12.22
N MET A 430 -8.84 -16.48 13.30
CA MET A 430 -7.39 -16.49 13.59
C MET A 430 -6.81 -17.91 13.73
N GLU A 431 -7.64 -18.89 14.13
CA GLU A 431 -7.24 -20.29 14.27
C GLU A 431 -7.52 -21.12 13.01
N ALA A 432 -8.20 -20.53 12.01
CA ALA A 432 -8.56 -21.21 10.79
C ALA A 432 -7.33 -21.50 9.91
N SER A 433 -7.33 -22.66 9.25
CA SER A 433 -6.31 -22.98 8.26
C SER A 433 -6.55 -22.20 6.98
N PHE A 434 -5.48 -21.62 6.41
CA PHE A 434 -5.59 -20.89 5.15
C PHE A 434 -6.13 -21.81 4.04
N PRO A 435 -7.08 -21.36 3.20
CA PRO A 435 -7.81 -22.27 2.31
C PRO A 435 -6.91 -22.89 1.23
N TYR A 436 -7.21 -24.14 0.91
CA TYR A 436 -6.59 -24.93 -0.16
C TYR A 436 -5.09 -25.20 0.04
N ASN A 437 -4.77 -26.39 0.55
CA ASN A 437 -3.41 -26.93 0.40
C ASN A 437 -3.08 -27.23 -1.08
N GLU A 438 -1.84 -27.63 -1.37
CA GLU A 438 -1.39 -27.86 -2.75
C GLU A 438 -2.23 -28.89 -3.50
N THR A 439 -2.67 -29.95 -2.81
CA THR A 439 -3.53 -31.00 -3.40
C THR A 439 -4.93 -30.46 -3.65
N GLU A 440 -5.53 -29.77 -2.67
CA GLU A 440 -6.87 -29.18 -2.80
C GLU A 440 -6.92 -28.12 -3.90
N TYR A 441 -5.86 -27.33 -4.06
CA TYR A 441 -5.74 -26.36 -5.15
C TYR A 441 -5.80 -27.05 -6.52
N LYS A 442 -5.02 -28.12 -6.72
CA LYS A 442 -5.00 -28.88 -7.98
C LYS A 442 -6.34 -29.53 -8.29
N THR A 443 -7.07 -29.99 -7.27
CA THR A 443 -8.39 -30.61 -7.42
C THR A 443 -9.48 -29.59 -7.75
N ASN A 444 -9.46 -28.42 -7.09
CA ASN A 444 -10.52 -27.42 -7.27
C ASN A 444 -10.29 -26.50 -8.48
N ARG A 445 -9.04 -26.31 -8.92
CA ARG A 445 -8.70 -25.42 -10.02
C ARG A 445 -8.99 -26.08 -11.37
N ASP A 446 -10.05 -25.61 -12.03
CA ASP A 446 -10.45 -26.00 -13.38
C ASP A 446 -10.52 -24.79 -14.33
N LYS A 447 -9.50 -24.66 -15.19
CA LYS A 447 -9.42 -23.60 -16.20
C LYS A 447 -10.43 -23.75 -17.33
N THR A 448 -10.97 -24.95 -17.56
CA THR A 448 -11.98 -25.19 -18.60
C THR A 448 -13.30 -24.63 -18.14
N VAL A 449 -13.72 -24.98 -16.93
CA VAL A 449 -14.93 -24.41 -16.29
C VAL A 449 -14.86 -22.88 -16.21
N GLU A 450 -13.69 -22.31 -15.94
CA GLU A 450 -13.49 -20.86 -15.99
C GLU A 450 -13.76 -20.24 -17.35
N LYS A 451 -13.20 -20.81 -18.42
CA LYS A 451 -13.42 -20.32 -19.79
C LYS A 451 -14.87 -20.49 -20.24
N ASP A 452 -15.52 -21.54 -19.78
CA ASP A 452 -16.92 -21.85 -20.09
C ASP A 452 -17.85 -20.85 -19.40
N MET A 453 -17.65 -20.55 -18.11
CA MET A 453 -18.41 -19.50 -17.42
C MET A 453 -18.11 -18.09 -17.93
N GLU A 454 -16.84 -17.78 -18.25
CA GLU A 454 -16.48 -16.49 -18.85
C GLU A 454 -17.23 -16.25 -20.16
N PHE A 455 -17.43 -17.29 -20.97
CA PHE A 455 -18.23 -17.22 -22.17
C PHE A 455 -19.72 -16.93 -21.87
N ILE A 456 -20.32 -17.65 -20.91
CA ILE A 456 -21.71 -17.40 -20.48
C ILE A 456 -21.88 -15.96 -19.94
N PHE A 457 -20.95 -15.48 -19.12
CA PHE A 457 -20.96 -14.10 -18.62
C PHE A 457 -20.77 -13.08 -19.73
N GLY A 458 -19.96 -13.39 -20.74
CA GLY A 458 -19.79 -12.58 -21.95
C GLY A 458 -21.11 -12.40 -22.70
N LEU A 459 -21.87 -13.47 -22.91
CA LEU A 459 -23.20 -13.41 -23.55
C LEU A 459 -24.18 -12.55 -22.74
N ILE A 460 -24.26 -12.77 -21.43
CA ILE A 460 -25.15 -12.00 -20.53
C ILE A 460 -24.77 -10.52 -20.55
N SER A 461 -23.47 -10.22 -20.49
CA SER A 461 -22.96 -8.85 -20.50
C SER A 461 -23.23 -8.18 -21.85
N GLY A 462 -23.05 -8.88 -22.97
CA GLY A 462 -23.41 -8.40 -24.31
C GLY A 462 -24.89 -8.01 -24.41
N ILE A 463 -25.79 -8.87 -23.92
CA ILE A 463 -27.22 -8.58 -23.89
C ILE A 463 -27.55 -7.38 -22.98
N ARG A 464 -26.94 -7.31 -21.78
CA ARG A 464 -27.12 -6.18 -20.86
C ARG A 464 -26.57 -4.87 -21.42
N ASN A 465 -25.48 -4.91 -22.19
CA ASN A 465 -24.92 -3.75 -22.87
C ASN A 465 -25.87 -3.22 -23.94
N ILE A 466 -26.40 -4.10 -24.79
CA ILE A 466 -27.44 -3.72 -25.77
C ILE A 466 -28.62 -3.09 -25.05
N ARG A 467 -29.07 -3.68 -23.94
CA ARG A 467 -30.18 -3.16 -23.15
C ARG A 467 -29.91 -1.74 -22.65
N SER A 468 -28.71 -1.48 -22.13
CA SER A 468 -28.29 -0.16 -21.66
C SER A 468 -28.19 0.85 -22.81
N GLU A 469 -27.56 0.47 -23.92
CA GLU A 469 -27.40 1.33 -25.11
C GLU A 469 -28.74 1.70 -25.73
N MET A 470 -29.68 0.76 -25.75
CA MET A 470 -31.04 0.96 -26.26
C MET A 470 -32.01 1.50 -25.21
N ASN A 471 -31.50 1.87 -24.02
CA ASN A 471 -32.26 2.47 -22.92
C ASN A 471 -33.50 1.66 -22.51
N ILE A 472 -33.42 0.33 -22.61
CA ILE A 472 -34.49 -0.60 -22.23
C ILE A 472 -34.44 -0.78 -20.70
N GLN A 473 -35.59 -0.70 -20.04
CA GLN A 473 -35.68 -0.85 -18.58
C GLN A 473 -35.13 -2.22 -18.12
N PRO A 474 -34.29 -2.30 -17.07
CA PRO A 474 -33.70 -3.56 -16.60
C PRO A 474 -34.70 -4.67 -16.26
N SER A 475 -35.89 -4.31 -15.79
CA SER A 475 -36.95 -5.26 -15.39
C SER A 475 -37.78 -5.80 -16.57
N MET A 476 -37.74 -5.15 -17.73
CA MET A 476 -38.54 -5.54 -18.90
C MET A 476 -38.05 -6.88 -19.44
N LYS A 477 -38.96 -7.84 -19.65
CA LYS A 477 -38.59 -9.12 -20.26
C LYS A 477 -38.44 -8.92 -21.78
N ILE A 478 -37.32 -9.38 -22.33
CA ILE A 478 -37.00 -9.26 -23.77
C ILE A 478 -36.75 -10.62 -24.40
N LYS A 479 -36.98 -10.73 -25.70
CA LYS A 479 -36.74 -11.95 -26.49
C LYS A 479 -35.38 -11.87 -27.15
N VAL A 480 -34.61 -12.95 -27.09
CA VAL A 480 -33.27 -13.04 -27.69
C VAL A 480 -33.19 -14.27 -28.57
N LEU A 481 -32.62 -14.10 -29.75
CA LEU A 481 -32.18 -15.20 -30.61
C LEU A 481 -30.67 -15.32 -30.56
N ALA A 482 -30.13 -16.52 -30.68
CA ALA A 482 -28.70 -16.76 -30.76
C ALA A 482 -28.35 -17.60 -31.98
N TYR A 483 -27.25 -17.26 -32.62
CA TYR A 483 -26.65 -18.05 -33.69
C TYR A 483 -25.20 -18.36 -33.33
N THR A 484 -24.80 -19.62 -33.49
CA THR A 484 -23.39 -20.04 -33.39
C THR A 484 -23.16 -21.20 -34.34
N ALA A 485 -21.98 -21.21 -34.97
CA ALA A 485 -21.50 -22.32 -35.78
C ALA A 485 -20.70 -23.35 -34.94
N ASP A 486 -20.37 -23.03 -33.69
CA ASP A 486 -19.65 -23.93 -32.78
C ASP A 486 -20.65 -24.77 -31.96
N GLU A 487 -20.67 -26.08 -32.22
CA GLU A 487 -21.53 -27.03 -31.50
C GLU A 487 -21.22 -27.12 -30.00
N LYS A 488 -19.97 -26.87 -29.56
CA LYS A 488 -19.63 -26.84 -28.14
C LYS A 488 -20.26 -25.63 -27.45
N GLU A 489 -20.18 -24.45 -28.07
CA GLU A 489 -20.81 -23.24 -27.55
C GLU A 489 -22.33 -23.41 -27.48
N LYS A 490 -22.92 -24.03 -28.50
CA LYS A 490 -24.35 -24.34 -28.56
C LYS A 490 -24.79 -25.25 -27.41
N ILE A 491 -24.06 -26.33 -27.14
CA ILE A 491 -24.32 -27.24 -26.01
C ILE A 491 -24.19 -26.47 -24.69
N LEU A 492 -23.12 -25.71 -24.52
CA LEU A 492 -22.85 -24.96 -23.29
C LEU A 492 -23.95 -23.94 -22.97
N ILE A 493 -24.43 -23.22 -23.98
CA ILE A 493 -25.58 -22.31 -23.88
C ILE A 493 -26.86 -23.07 -23.53
N ALA A 494 -27.10 -24.22 -24.16
CA ALA A 494 -28.30 -25.01 -23.92
C ALA A 494 -28.35 -25.54 -22.48
N GLU A 495 -27.22 -26.06 -21.97
CA GLU A 495 -27.09 -26.57 -20.59
C GLU A 495 -27.24 -25.45 -19.54
N ASN A 496 -26.82 -24.22 -19.86
CA ASN A 496 -26.82 -23.08 -18.94
C ASN A 496 -27.87 -22.01 -19.30
N LYS A 497 -28.89 -22.38 -20.06
CA LYS A 497 -29.93 -21.46 -20.56
C LYS A 497 -30.66 -20.74 -19.43
N SER A 498 -30.92 -21.41 -18.32
CA SER A 498 -31.61 -20.83 -17.15
C SER A 498 -30.83 -19.65 -16.56
N ILE A 499 -29.50 -19.77 -16.46
CA ILE A 499 -28.59 -18.73 -15.99
C ILE A 499 -28.72 -17.50 -16.90
N ILE A 500 -28.60 -17.69 -18.22
CA ILE A 500 -28.70 -16.60 -19.21
C ILE A 500 -30.07 -15.89 -19.11
N VAL A 501 -31.16 -16.66 -19.11
CA VAL A 501 -32.53 -16.12 -19.08
C VAL A 501 -32.79 -15.32 -17.79
N ASN A 502 -32.32 -15.81 -16.65
CA ASN A 502 -32.54 -15.14 -15.37
C ASN A 502 -31.70 -13.85 -15.25
N LEU A 503 -30.40 -13.93 -15.50
CA LEU A 503 -29.48 -12.81 -15.31
C LEU A 503 -29.65 -11.71 -16.37
N ALA A 504 -29.97 -12.06 -17.62
CA ALA A 504 -30.25 -11.07 -18.66
C ALA A 504 -31.72 -10.59 -18.67
N ALA A 505 -32.53 -11.09 -17.73
CA ALA A 505 -33.97 -10.80 -17.60
C ALA A 505 -34.73 -11.03 -18.92
N LEU A 506 -34.63 -12.24 -19.46
CA LEU A 506 -35.23 -12.61 -20.74
C LEU A 506 -36.65 -13.18 -20.55
N GLU A 507 -37.50 -12.94 -21.54
CA GLU A 507 -38.76 -13.65 -21.75
C GLU A 507 -38.47 -15.03 -22.37
N SER A 508 -37.61 -15.05 -23.38
CA SER A 508 -37.22 -16.25 -24.09
C SER A 508 -35.83 -16.12 -24.72
N PHE A 509 -35.19 -17.27 -24.90
CA PHE A 509 -33.89 -17.40 -25.54
C PHE A 509 -33.95 -18.62 -26.48
N TYR A 510 -33.78 -18.43 -27.78
CA TYR A 510 -33.85 -19.50 -28.78
C TYR A 510 -32.68 -19.44 -29.75
N PHE A 511 -32.35 -20.58 -30.37
CA PHE A 511 -31.41 -20.58 -31.48
C PHE A 511 -32.12 -20.25 -32.79
N CYS A 512 -31.45 -19.51 -33.67
CA CYS A 512 -31.88 -19.25 -35.04
C CYS A 512 -30.84 -19.76 -36.04
N ASP A 513 -31.26 -20.00 -37.28
CA ASP A 513 -30.36 -20.32 -38.39
C ASP A 513 -29.72 -19.04 -38.95
N ALA A 514 -28.59 -19.19 -39.64
CA ALA A 514 -27.83 -18.07 -40.23
C ALA A 514 -28.69 -17.19 -41.16
N ASP A 515 -29.64 -17.80 -41.86
CA ASP A 515 -30.50 -17.13 -42.84
C ASP A 515 -31.74 -16.49 -42.22
N ASN A 516 -31.97 -16.67 -40.90
CA ASN A 516 -33.17 -16.22 -40.20
C ASN A 516 -32.85 -15.17 -39.13
N ILE A 517 -32.04 -14.18 -39.50
CA ILE A 517 -31.68 -13.04 -38.63
C ILE A 517 -32.81 -11.99 -38.71
N PRO A 518 -33.39 -11.57 -37.57
CA PRO A 518 -34.43 -10.55 -37.53
C PRO A 518 -33.90 -9.18 -37.97
N SER A 519 -34.63 -8.52 -38.87
CA SER A 519 -34.29 -7.17 -39.36
C SER A 519 -34.29 -6.11 -38.26
N SER A 520 -35.23 -6.17 -37.31
CA SER A 520 -35.33 -5.23 -36.19
C SER A 520 -34.72 -5.79 -34.90
N SER A 521 -33.41 -6.08 -34.95
CA SER A 521 -32.65 -6.56 -33.80
C SER A 521 -31.32 -5.82 -33.62
N ALA A 522 -30.87 -5.76 -32.36
CA ALA A 522 -29.50 -5.34 -32.04
C ALA A 522 -28.68 -6.58 -31.71
N SER A 523 -27.44 -6.63 -32.20
CA SER A 523 -26.58 -7.79 -32.06
C SER A 523 -25.38 -7.55 -31.15
N SER A 524 -24.96 -8.58 -30.45
CA SER A 524 -23.70 -8.64 -29.71
C SER A 524 -23.01 -9.96 -30.02
N VAL A 525 -21.70 -9.90 -30.28
CA VAL A 525 -20.89 -11.09 -30.57
C VAL A 525 -20.04 -11.42 -29.35
N THR A 526 -20.02 -12.68 -28.95
CA THR A 526 -19.12 -13.22 -27.92
C THR A 526 -18.54 -14.51 -28.47
N LYS A 527 -17.22 -14.52 -28.72
CA LYS A 527 -16.54 -15.59 -29.49
C LYS A 527 -17.27 -15.85 -30.82
N ASP A 528 -17.67 -17.09 -31.11
CA ASP A 528 -18.32 -17.50 -32.35
C ASP A 528 -19.86 -17.46 -32.25
N THR A 529 -20.40 -16.99 -31.12
CA THR A 529 -21.83 -16.81 -30.89
C THR A 529 -22.26 -15.36 -31.06
N THR A 530 -23.28 -15.15 -31.88
CA THR A 530 -23.98 -13.87 -32.02
C THR A 530 -25.36 -13.93 -31.35
N CYS A 531 -25.62 -13.04 -30.40
CA CYS A 531 -26.95 -12.84 -29.82
C CYS A 531 -27.65 -11.66 -30.48
N PHE A 532 -28.92 -11.83 -30.83
CA PHE A 532 -29.81 -10.83 -31.41
C PHE A 532 -30.92 -10.52 -30.42
N VAL A 533 -30.92 -9.31 -29.86
CA VAL A 533 -32.00 -8.80 -29.01
C VAL A 533 -33.11 -8.28 -29.91
N LEU A 534 -34.30 -8.87 -29.82
CA LEU A 534 -35.47 -8.42 -30.57
C LEU A 534 -35.99 -7.12 -29.99
N LEU A 535 -36.07 -6.08 -30.82
CA LEU A 535 -36.51 -4.75 -30.40
C LEU A 535 -37.96 -4.46 -30.79
N GLU A 536 -38.53 -5.28 -31.67
CA GLU A 536 -39.91 -5.17 -32.12
C GLU A 536 -40.90 -5.30 -30.94
N GLY A 537 -41.75 -4.28 -30.77
CA GLY A 537 -42.68 -4.19 -29.64
C GLY A 537 -42.07 -3.84 -28.28
N VAL A 538 -40.73 -3.77 -28.19
CA VAL A 538 -39.98 -3.39 -26.98
C VAL A 538 -39.61 -1.90 -27.00
N ILE A 539 -39.26 -1.39 -28.19
CA ILE A 539 -38.89 0.01 -28.40
C ILE A 539 -39.85 0.65 -29.41
N ASP A 540 -40.36 1.82 -29.05
CA ASP A 540 -41.00 2.73 -30.00
C ASP A 540 -39.90 3.54 -30.69
N PHE A 541 -39.49 3.08 -31.87
CA PHE A 541 -38.40 3.70 -32.64
C PHE A 541 -38.67 5.17 -32.94
N ASP A 542 -39.93 5.57 -33.20
CA ASP A 542 -40.27 6.97 -33.48
C ASP A 542 -40.14 7.85 -32.24
N LYS A 543 -40.53 7.32 -31.08
CA LYS A 543 -40.35 8.01 -29.80
C LYS A 543 -38.88 8.12 -29.40
N GLU A 544 -38.10 7.08 -29.67
CA GLU A 544 -36.68 7.03 -29.33
C GLU A 544 -35.84 7.93 -30.25
N ILE A 545 -36.14 7.98 -31.55
CA ILE A 545 -35.56 8.96 -32.49
C ILE A 545 -35.83 10.38 -32.00
N LYS A 546 -37.08 10.72 -31.67
CA LYS A 546 -37.42 12.06 -31.13
C LYS A 546 -36.71 12.38 -29.82
N ARG A 547 -36.51 11.37 -28.96
CA ARG A 547 -35.78 11.53 -27.68
C ARG A 547 -34.32 11.84 -27.95
N LEU A 548 -33.66 11.05 -28.80
CA LEU A 548 -32.27 11.24 -29.18
C LEU A 548 -32.06 12.57 -29.89
N GLU A 549 -32.90 12.94 -30.86
CA GLU A 549 -32.85 14.25 -31.53
C GLU A 549 -32.95 15.40 -30.53
N LYS A 550 -33.83 15.30 -29.53
CA LYS A 550 -33.99 16.31 -28.48
C LYS A 550 -32.79 16.38 -27.53
N GLU A 551 -32.22 15.24 -27.12
CA GLU A 551 -30.99 15.23 -26.32
C GLU A 551 -29.80 15.78 -27.09
N LEU A 552 -29.68 15.44 -28.37
CA LEU A 552 -28.63 15.89 -29.27
C LEU A 552 -28.71 17.40 -29.50
N ASP A 553 -29.92 17.95 -29.69
CA ASP A 553 -30.14 19.40 -29.77
C ASP A 553 -29.77 20.11 -28.45
N LYS A 554 -30.15 19.54 -27.29
CA LYS A 554 -29.78 20.10 -25.97
C LYS A 554 -28.26 20.10 -25.76
N ASN A 555 -27.60 18.96 -25.96
CA ASN A 555 -26.15 18.82 -25.83
C ASN A 555 -25.41 19.75 -26.81
N THR A 556 -25.89 19.85 -28.05
CA THR A 556 -25.29 20.71 -29.07
C THR A 556 -25.40 22.18 -28.69
N LYS A 557 -26.53 22.64 -28.14
CA LYS A 557 -26.69 24.01 -27.62
C LYS A 557 -25.73 24.32 -26.47
N GLU A 558 -25.55 23.37 -25.56
CA GLU A 558 -24.66 23.51 -24.41
C GLU A 558 -23.18 23.53 -24.85
N LEU A 559 -22.81 22.64 -25.77
CA LEU A 559 -21.49 22.58 -26.38
C LEU A 559 -21.15 23.89 -27.11
N LEU A 560 -22.08 24.42 -27.92
CA LEU A 560 -21.92 25.74 -28.55
C LEU A 560 -21.74 26.87 -27.52
N GLY A 561 -22.40 26.79 -26.37
CA GLY A 561 -22.23 27.74 -25.27
C GLY A 561 -20.83 27.69 -24.65
N ILE A 562 -20.30 26.49 -24.40
CA ILE A 562 -18.95 26.29 -23.89
C ILE A 562 -17.90 26.70 -24.92
N GLN A 563 -18.09 26.33 -26.19
CA GLN A 563 -17.18 26.65 -27.28
C GLN A 563 -17.05 28.16 -27.47
N LYS A 564 -18.17 28.91 -27.34
CA LYS A 564 -18.16 30.39 -27.32
C LYS A 564 -17.38 30.97 -26.13
N ARG A 565 -17.41 30.35 -24.94
CA ARG A 565 -16.60 30.79 -23.79
C ARG A 565 -15.12 30.51 -24.01
N LEU A 566 -14.78 29.37 -24.61
CA LEU A 566 -13.40 29.00 -24.93
C LEU A 566 -12.80 29.84 -26.07
N HIS A 567 -13.63 30.37 -26.98
CA HIS A 567 -13.20 31.30 -28.04
C HIS A 567 -13.19 32.78 -27.58
N ASN A 568 -13.60 33.09 -26.35
CA ASN A 568 -13.58 34.44 -25.83
C ASN A 568 -12.19 34.76 -25.24
N GLU A 569 -11.40 35.55 -25.96
CA GLU A 569 -10.04 35.95 -25.54
C GLU A 569 -10.01 36.60 -24.15
N SER A 570 -10.99 37.45 -23.81
CA SER A 570 -11.07 38.07 -22.49
C SER A 570 -11.35 37.07 -21.36
N PHE A 571 -11.94 35.90 -21.65
CA PHE A 571 -12.14 34.85 -20.65
C PHE A 571 -10.85 34.06 -20.42
N LEU A 572 -10.11 33.74 -21.50
CA LEU A 572 -8.84 33.03 -21.41
C LEU A 572 -7.77 33.82 -20.66
N GLU A 573 -7.76 35.14 -20.79
CA GLU A 573 -6.78 36.01 -20.11
C GLU A 573 -7.12 36.29 -18.63
N LYS A 574 -8.40 36.37 -18.27
CA LYS A 574 -8.83 36.82 -16.93
C LYS A 574 -9.26 35.70 -16.00
N ALA A 575 -9.61 34.52 -16.52
CA ALA A 575 -10.07 33.42 -15.69
C ALA A 575 -8.89 32.70 -15.02
N PRO A 576 -9.02 32.26 -13.76
CA PRO A 576 -8.03 31.40 -13.12
C PRO A 576 -7.80 30.11 -13.92
N GLU A 577 -6.57 29.62 -13.96
CA GLU A 577 -6.16 28.43 -14.73
C GLU A 577 -7.03 27.19 -14.43
N LYS A 578 -7.36 26.99 -13.15
CA LYS A 578 -8.26 25.91 -12.68
C LYS A 578 -9.69 25.99 -13.27
N VAL A 579 -10.17 27.20 -13.58
CA VAL A 579 -11.49 27.41 -14.22
C VAL A 579 -11.40 27.10 -15.72
N ILE A 580 -10.30 27.47 -16.37
CA ILE A 580 -10.07 27.19 -17.79
C ILE A 580 -9.97 25.68 -18.02
N GLU A 581 -9.20 24.96 -17.20
CA GLU A 581 -9.10 23.50 -17.27
C GLU A 581 -10.46 22.82 -17.09
N LYS A 582 -11.27 23.29 -16.12
CA LYS A 582 -12.62 22.76 -15.90
C LYS A 582 -13.52 22.94 -17.13
N VAL A 583 -13.49 24.11 -17.77
CA VAL A 583 -14.31 24.38 -18.96
C VAL A 583 -13.81 23.56 -20.17
N LYS A 584 -12.50 23.34 -20.31
CA LYS A 584 -11.93 22.44 -21.33
C LYS A 584 -12.38 20.98 -21.11
N SER A 585 -12.31 20.48 -19.89
CA SER A 585 -12.79 19.14 -19.54
C SER A 585 -14.27 18.97 -19.88
N GLN A 586 -15.10 19.95 -19.53
CA GLN A 586 -16.53 19.95 -19.87
C GLN A 586 -16.80 19.94 -21.38
N HIS A 587 -15.97 20.64 -22.18
CA HIS A 587 -16.08 20.61 -23.64
C HIS A 587 -15.84 19.20 -24.17
N THR A 588 -14.74 18.56 -23.76
CA THR A 588 -14.38 17.20 -24.18
C THR A 588 -15.48 16.19 -23.81
N GLU A 589 -15.98 16.25 -22.57
CA GLU A 589 -17.08 15.37 -22.12
C GLU A 589 -18.36 15.55 -22.95
N LEU A 590 -18.77 16.78 -23.25
CA LEU A 590 -19.96 17.05 -24.05
C LEU A 590 -19.77 16.60 -25.50
N GLU A 591 -18.57 16.77 -26.07
CA GLU A 591 -18.24 16.37 -27.44
C GLU A 591 -18.31 14.86 -27.60
N GLU A 592 -17.66 14.11 -26.71
CA GLU A 592 -17.75 12.64 -26.67
C GLU A 592 -19.19 12.15 -26.53
N LYS A 593 -19.97 12.80 -25.65
CA LYS A 593 -21.38 12.46 -25.46
C LYS A 593 -22.21 12.74 -26.73
N ASN A 594 -21.94 13.83 -27.44
CA ASN A 594 -22.66 14.17 -28.67
C ASN A 594 -22.36 13.20 -29.81
N THR A 595 -21.10 12.76 -29.94
CA THR A 595 -20.68 11.72 -30.89
C THR A 595 -21.43 10.41 -30.63
N LYS A 596 -21.46 9.94 -29.37
CA LYS A 596 -22.22 8.72 -29.00
C LYS A 596 -23.72 8.83 -29.29
N LEU A 597 -24.32 10.00 -29.05
CA LEU A 597 -25.74 10.23 -29.36
C LEU A 597 -26.02 10.17 -30.87
N LYS A 598 -25.12 10.70 -31.71
CA LYS A 598 -25.22 10.61 -33.18
C LYS A 598 -25.10 9.17 -33.67
N GLU A 599 -24.10 8.44 -33.19
CA GLU A 599 -23.89 7.03 -33.54
C GLU A 599 -25.12 6.17 -33.16
N ASN A 600 -25.68 6.39 -31.98
CA ASN A 600 -26.91 5.71 -31.55
C ASN A 600 -28.12 6.07 -32.42
N LEU A 601 -28.27 7.35 -32.79
CA LEU A 601 -29.36 7.79 -33.67
C LEU A 601 -29.26 7.17 -35.06
N GLU A 602 -28.07 7.17 -35.67
CA GLU A 602 -27.84 6.51 -36.96
C GLU A 602 -28.11 5.00 -36.90
N ARG A 603 -27.73 4.35 -35.79
CA ARG A 603 -27.98 2.93 -35.58
C ARG A 603 -29.48 2.63 -35.50
N ILE A 604 -30.23 3.43 -34.75
CA ILE A 604 -31.69 3.28 -34.64
C ILE A 604 -32.39 3.54 -35.97
N LEU A 605 -31.96 4.55 -36.74
CA LEU A 605 -32.51 4.86 -38.05
C LEU A 605 -32.29 3.73 -39.07
N LYS A 606 -31.24 2.92 -38.93
CA LYS A 606 -30.98 1.74 -39.78
C LYS A 606 -31.80 0.50 -39.39
N MET A 607 -32.31 0.44 -38.15
CA MET A 607 -33.06 -0.70 -37.60
C MET A 607 -34.59 -0.57 -37.78
N LYS A 608 -35.04 0.64 -38.09
CA LYS A 608 -36.40 0.95 -38.56
C LYS A 608 -36.48 0.68 -40.06
#